data_AF-A0A257HJY7-F1
#
_entry.id   AF-A0A257HJY7-F1
#
_cell.length_a   1.000
_cell.length_b   1.000
_cell.length_c   1.000
_cell.angle_alpha   90.00
_cell.angle_beta   90.00
_cell.angle_gamma   90.00
#
_symmetry.space_group_name_H-M   'P 1'
#
loop_
_entity.id
_entity.type
_entity.pdbx_description
1 polymer ?
#
loop_
_entity_poly.entity_id
_entity_poly.type
_entity_poly.pdbx_seq_one_letter_code
_entity_poly.pdbx_strand_id
1 'polypeptide(L)'
;MKKIIIALVAIAAGFLGYKMMAKDECPGGKAFETVAECQASGLTADVCSTSFKTAQEKSASFKPIESMEQCQLRYPHCEQKGPTAFVPSIHKVCIVAGKPAEPLYGTLGMNIAGGH
;
A
#
# COMPACT_ATOMS: atom_id res chain seq x y z
N MET A 1 27.12 5.68 23.93
CA MET A 1 25.93 6.56 23.97
C MET A 1 25.71 7.31 22.65
N LYS A 2 26.69 8.02 22.08
CA LYS A 2 26.54 8.77 20.81
C LYS A 2 26.08 7.92 19.58
N LYS A 3 26.51 6.66 19.48
CA LYS A 3 26.14 5.76 18.35
C LYS A 3 24.66 5.34 18.36
N ILE A 4 24.03 5.26 19.54
CA ILE A 4 22.61 4.88 19.70
C ILE A 4 21.69 6.03 19.27
N ILE A 5 22.10 7.27 19.58
CA ILE A 5 21.36 8.47 19.20
C ILE A 5 21.36 8.64 17.67
N ILE A 6 22.50 8.39 17.01
CA ILE A 6 22.60 8.48 15.54
C ILE A 6 21.73 7.41 14.87
N ALA A 7 21.68 6.19 15.42
CA ALA A 7 20.81 5.12 14.90
C ALA A 7 19.32 5.46 15.04
N LEU A 8 18.88 6.00 16.18
CA LEU A 8 17.49 6.41 16.39
C LEU A 8 17.07 7.59 15.49
N VAL A 9 17.97 8.55 15.28
CA VAL A 9 17.71 9.69 14.39
C VAL A 9 17.66 9.24 12.92
N ALA A 10 18.47 8.27 12.51
CA ALA A 10 18.42 7.70 11.16
C ALA A 10 17.12 6.94 10.88
N ILE A 11 16.60 6.19 11.88
CA ILE A 11 15.30 5.50 11.76
C ILE A 11 14.15 6.52 11.67
N ALA A 12 14.16 7.56 12.50
CA ALA A 12 13.15 8.61 12.46
C ALA A 12 13.20 9.44 11.17
N ALA A 13 14.39 9.74 10.65
CA ALA A 13 14.58 10.46 9.39
C ALA A 13 14.20 9.60 8.17
N GLY A 14 14.45 8.28 8.20
CA GLY A 14 13.94 7.35 7.19
C GLY A 14 12.41 7.28 7.18
N PHE A 15 11.78 7.28 8.36
CA PHE A 15 10.33 7.27 8.52
C PHE A 15 9.67 8.58 8.08
N LEU A 16 10.29 9.73 8.39
CA LEU A 16 9.81 11.06 7.97
C LEU A 16 10.06 11.34 6.49
N GLY A 17 11.21 10.90 5.95
CA GLY A 17 11.55 11.05 4.52
C GLY A 17 10.62 10.25 3.60
N TYR A 18 10.26 9.03 4.01
CA TYR A 18 9.27 8.21 3.29
C TYR A 18 7.88 8.88 3.29
N LYS A 19 7.50 9.51 4.41
CA LYS A 19 6.18 10.13 4.56
C LYS A 19 5.98 11.42 3.76
N MET A 20 7.06 12.12 3.37
CA MET A 20 6.98 13.35 2.57
C MET A 20 7.04 13.12 1.05
N MET A 21 7.46 11.94 0.59
CA MET A 21 7.53 11.61 -0.85
C MET A 21 6.30 10.88 -1.39
N ALA A 22 5.45 10.31 -0.52
CA ALA A 22 4.16 9.78 -0.93
C ALA A 22 3.17 10.93 -1.11
N LYS A 23 2.94 11.37 -2.36
CA LYS A 23 1.68 12.07 -2.73
C LYS A 23 0.55 11.33 -2.04
N ASP A 24 -0.26 12.00 -1.22
CA ASP A 24 -1.29 11.39 -0.36
C ASP A 24 -2.10 10.29 -1.09
N GLU A 25 -1.59 9.05 -1.07
CA GLU A 25 -2.25 7.88 -1.65
C GLU A 25 -3.51 7.53 -0.84
N CYS A 26 -3.67 8.16 0.33
CA CYS A 26 -4.75 7.97 1.29
C CYS A 26 -5.20 9.32 1.89
N PRO A 27 -5.93 10.16 1.14
CA PRO A 27 -6.31 11.50 1.60
C PRO A 27 -7.20 11.44 2.84
N GLY A 28 -6.75 12.08 3.92
CA GLY A 28 -7.45 12.10 5.21
C GLY A 28 -7.28 10.83 6.05
N GLY A 29 -6.36 9.93 5.66
CA GLY A 29 -6.09 8.69 6.36
C GLY A 29 -4.61 8.37 6.49
N LYS A 30 -4.33 7.11 6.80
CA LYS A 30 -2.98 6.55 6.82
C LYS A 30 -2.95 5.28 5.97
N ALA A 31 -1.95 5.16 5.11
CA ALA A 31 -1.67 3.96 4.35
C ALA A 31 -0.70 3.07 5.13
N PHE A 32 -0.98 1.77 5.22
CA PHE A 32 -0.13 0.78 5.88
C PHE A 32 0.14 -0.39 4.94
N GLU A 33 1.38 -0.87 4.89
CA GLU A 33 1.75 -2.05 4.09
C GLU A 33 1.37 -3.34 4.83
N THR A 34 1.47 -3.33 6.16
CA THR A 34 1.18 -4.50 7.00
C THR A 34 0.27 -4.19 8.20
N VAL A 35 -0.40 -5.24 8.72
CA VAL A 35 -1.18 -5.16 9.97
C VAL A 35 -0.28 -4.76 11.14
N ALA A 36 0.98 -5.21 11.15
CA ALA A 36 1.94 -4.90 12.21
C ALA A 36 2.28 -3.40 12.25
N GLU A 37 2.49 -2.75 11.09
CA GLU A 37 2.72 -1.30 11.02
C GLU A 37 1.47 -0.51 11.41
N CYS A 38 0.28 -0.99 11.03
CA CYS A 38 -0.97 -0.39 11.46
C CYS A 38 -1.09 -0.39 12.99
N GLN A 39 -0.78 -1.52 13.65
CA GLN A 39 -0.79 -1.62 15.12
C GLN A 39 0.32 -0.76 15.76
N ALA A 40 1.52 -0.76 15.17
CA ALA A 40 2.64 0.09 15.63
C ALA A 40 2.32 1.59 15.53
N SER A 41 1.38 1.98 14.66
CA SER A 41 0.90 3.37 14.53
C SER A 41 -0.07 3.81 15.63
N GLY A 42 -0.48 2.88 16.52
CA GLY A 42 -1.39 3.13 17.64
C GLY A 42 -2.86 2.80 17.37
N LEU A 43 -3.18 2.13 16.26
CA LEU A 43 -4.53 1.61 15.98
C LEU A 43 -4.75 0.26 16.69
N THR A 44 -6.00 -0.06 17.02
CA THR A 44 -6.33 -1.35 17.67
C THR A 44 -6.14 -2.51 16.70
N ALA A 45 -5.81 -3.68 17.25
CA ALA A 45 -5.63 -4.91 16.46
C ALA A 45 -6.87 -5.24 15.61
N ASP A 46 -8.08 -5.05 16.16
CA ASP A 46 -9.34 -5.26 15.46
C ASP A 46 -9.55 -4.30 14.27
N VAL A 47 -9.21 -3.01 14.43
CA VAL A 47 -9.31 -2.05 13.34
C VAL A 47 -8.35 -2.42 12.22
N CYS A 48 -7.10 -2.76 12.56
CA CYS A 48 -6.11 -3.16 11.58
C CYS A 48 -6.50 -4.45 10.85
N SER A 49 -6.88 -5.52 11.57
CA SER A 49 -7.25 -6.80 10.94
C SER A 49 -8.50 -6.67 10.07
N THR A 50 -9.53 -5.98 10.56
CA THR A 50 -10.78 -5.77 9.82
C THR A 50 -10.56 -4.91 8.59
N SER A 51 -9.75 -3.86 8.69
CA SER A 51 -9.42 -2.98 7.56
C SER A 51 -8.68 -3.73 6.46
N PHE A 52 -7.67 -4.52 6.82
CA PHE A 52 -6.92 -5.34 5.86
C PHE A 52 -7.79 -6.43 5.25
N LYS A 53 -8.70 -7.04 6.02
CA LYS A 53 -9.67 -8.01 5.50
C LYS A 53 -10.63 -7.35 4.49
N THR A 54 -11.17 -6.18 4.83
CA THR A 54 -12.08 -5.41 3.96
C THR A 54 -11.41 -5.02 2.65
N ALA A 55 -10.15 -4.58 2.72
CA ALA A 55 -9.37 -4.25 1.53
C ALA A 55 -9.11 -5.47 0.64
N GLN A 56 -8.79 -6.62 1.24
CA GLN A 56 -8.62 -7.90 0.53
C GLN A 56 -9.92 -8.37 -0.12
N GLU A 57 -11.06 -8.27 0.57
CA GLU A 57 -12.37 -8.65 0.01
C GLU A 57 -12.75 -7.75 -1.18
N LYS A 58 -12.50 -6.44 -1.09
CA LYS A 58 -12.64 -5.51 -2.22
C LYS A 58 -11.74 -5.91 -3.39
N SER A 59 -10.47 -6.24 -3.16
CA SER A 59 -9.58 -6.69 -4.24
C SER A 59 -10.00 -8.03 -4.83
N ALA A 60 -10.42 -8.98 -3.98
CA ALA A 60 -10.90 -10.30 -4.42
C ALA A 60 -12.15 -10.21 -5.30
N SER A 61 -12.91 -9.12 -5.17
CA SER A 61 -14.09 -8.81 -5.98
C SER A 61 -13.75 -8.27 -7.38
N PHE A 62 -12.46 -8.03 -7.70
CA PHE A 62 -12.06 -7.65 -9.04
C PHE A 62 -12.35 -8.76 -10.05
N LYS A 63 -12.88 -8.35 -11.20
CA LYS A 63 -12.98 -9.23 -12.35
C LYS A 63 -11.56 -9.59 -12.80
N PRO A 64 -11.25 -10.89 -12.98
CA PRO A 64 -9.98 -11.31 -13.52
C PRO A 64 -9.73 -10.65 -14.87
N ILE A 65 -8.50 -10.17 -15.05
CA ILE A 65 -8.02 -9.65 -16.33
C ILE A 65 -7.33 -10.80 -17.05
N GLU A 66 -7.59 -10.97 -18.34
CA GLU A 66 -7.16 -12.14 -19.10
C GLU A 66 -5.66 -12.09 -19.48
N SER A 67 -5.05 -10.90 -19.41
CA SER A 67 -3.63 -10.69 -19.71
C SER A 67 -2.92 -9.89 -18.63
N MET A 68 -1.68 -10.28 -18.32
CA MET A 68 -0.81 -9.56 -17.40
C MET A 68 -0.52 -8.13 -17.89
N GLU A 69 -0.30 -7.93 -19.19
CA GLU A 69 -0.07 -6.59 -19.77
C GLU A 69 -1.29 -5.68 -19.56
N GLN A 70 -2.51 -6.19 -19.78
CA GLN A 70 -3.73 -5.42 -19.56
C GLN A 70 -3.93 -5.04 -18.10
N CYS A 71 -3.48 -5.90 -17.18
CA CYS A 71 -3.50 -5.58 -15.76
C CYS A 71 -2.47 -4.48 -15.43
N GLN A 72 -1.26 -4.60 -15.97
CA GLN A 72 -0.16 -3.66 -15.74
C GLN A 72 -0.39 -2.28 -16.35
N LEU A 73 -1.20 -2.17 -17.41
CA LEU A 73 -1.66 -0.88 -17.96
C LEU A 73 -2.49 -0.08 -16.95
N ARG A 74 -3.14 -0.75 -15.98
CA ARG A 74 -4.06 -0.12 -15.02
C ARG A 74 -3.52 -0.09 -13.60
N TYR A 75 -2.65 -1.04 -13.25
CA TYR A 75 -2.13 -1.23 -11.89
C TYR A 75 -0.64 -1.56 -11.96
N PRO A 76 0.21 -0.97 -11.10
CA PRO A 76 1.65 -1.23 -11.15
C PRO A 76 2.03 -2.65 -10.70
N HIS A 77 1.20 -3.27 -9.86
CA HIS A 77 1.40 -4.61 -9.35
C HIS A 77 0.21 -5.50 -9.67
N CYS A 78 0.49 -6.62 -10.34
CA CYS A 78 -0.51 -7.61 -10.70
C CYS A 78 0.00 -9.00 -10.32
N GLU A 79 -0.90 -9.82 -9.79
CA GLU A 79 -0.65 -11.19 -9.39
C GLU A 79 -1.49 -12.15 -10.23
N GLN A 80 -0.98 -13.37 -10.43
CA GLN A 80 -1.68 -14.41 -11.15
C GLN A 80 -2.57 -15.20 -10.18
N LYS A 81 -3.89 -15.17 -10.42
CA LYS A 81 -4.92 -15.86 -9.61
C LYS A 81 -5.47 -17.12 -10.29
N GLY A 82 -4.90 -17.52 -11.43
CA GLY A 82 -5.28 -18.70 -12.21
C GLY A 82 -4.49 -18.79 -13.52
N PRO A 83 -4.68 -19.85 -14.33
CA PRO A 83 -3.87 -20.08 -15.54
C PRO A 83 -3.93 -18.92 -16.54
N THR A 84 -5.05 -18.19 -16.59
CA THR A 84 -5.27 -17.03 -17.48
C THR A 84 -5.95 -15.87 -16.76
N ALA A 85 -5.76 -15.76 -15.45
CA ALA A 85 -6.47 -14.80 -14.60
C ALA A 85 -5.47 -13.96 -13.80
N PHE A 86 -5.44 -12.66 -14.07
CA PHE A 86 -4.59 -11.69 -13.38
C PHE A 86 -5.44 -10.69 -12.60
N VAL A 87 -5.01 -10.36 -11.39
CA VAL A 87 -5.70 -9.39 -10.52
C VAL A 87 -4.68 -8.41 -9.94
N PRO A 88 -5.09 -7.19 -9.58
CA PRO A 88 -4.17 -6.23 -9.00
C PRO A 88 -3.79 -6.63 -7.57
N SER A 89 -2.50 -6.58 -7.27
CA SER A 89 -1.97 -6.89 -5.94
C SER A 89 -2.05 -5.67 -5.04
N ILE A 90 -2.60 -5.85 -3.83
CA ILE A 90 -2.64 -4.78 -2.82
C ILE A 90 -1.22 -4.56 -2.32
N HIS A 91 -0.76 -3.31 -2.36
CA HIS A 91 0.54 -2.91 -1.81
C HIS A 91 0.38 -2.23 -0.45
N LYS A 92 -0.67 -1.42 -0.27
CA LYS A 92 -0.99 -0.73 0.98
C LYS A 92 -2.49 -0.77 1.23
N VAL A 93 -2.89 -0.59 2.48
CA VAL A 93 -4.29 -0.40 2.87
C VAL A 93 -4.45 1.02 3.41
N CYS A 94 -5.32 1.80 2.76
CA CYS A 94 -5.72 3.11 3.22
C CYS A 94 -6.79 2.99 4.31
N ILE A 95 -6.49 3.50 5.50
CA ILE A 95 -7.40 3.54 6.64
C ILE A 95 -7.71 5.00 6.96
N VAL A 96 -8.98 5.36 6.82
CA VAL A 96 -9.53 6.68 7.16
C VAL A 96 -10.54 6.49 8.29
N ALA A 97 -10.44 7.29 9.35
CA ALA A 97 -11.37 7.19 10.48
C ALA A 97 -12.82 7.39 10.02
N GLY A 98 -13.70 6.46 10.40
CA GLY A 98 -15.12 6.51 10.04
C GLY A 98 -15.45 6.14 8.59
N LYS A 99 -14.49 5.63 7.80
CA LYS A 99 -14.72 5.12 6.43
C LYS A 99 -14.25 3.68 6.29
N PRO A 100 -14.84 2.90 5.36
CA PRO A 100 -14.32 1.57 5.03
C PRO A 100 -12.90 1.67 4.47
N ALA A 101 -12.05 0.71 4.83
CA ALA A 101 -10.70 0.66 4.33
C ALA A 101 -10.67 0.46 2.80
N GLU A 102 -9.66 1.02 2.16
CA GLU A 102 -9.50 0.99 0.71
C GLU A 102 -8.17 0.34 0.32
N PRO A 103 -8.16 -0.64 -0.60
CA PRO A 103 -6.93 -1.19 -1.11
C PRO A 103 -6.21 -0.17 -1.99
N LEU A 104 -4.92 0.00 -1.75
CA LEU A 104 -4.03 0.77 -2.60
C LEU A 104 -3.13 -0.19 -3.35
N TYR A 105 -3.21 -0.14 -4.67
CA TYR A 105 -2.45 -1.00 -5.57
C TYR A 105 -1.08 -0.42 -5.93
N GLY A 106 -0.70 0.69 -5.30
CA GLY A 106 0.45 1.52 -5.68
C GLY A 106 0.10 2.55 -6.75
N THR A 107 0.99 3.51 -6.96
CA THR A 107 0.90 4.46 -8.06
C THR A 107 1.70 3.93 -9.25
N LEU A 108 1.13 4.02 -10.46
CA LEU A 108 1.94 3.97 -11.67
C LEU A 108 2.83 5.21 -11.61
N GLY A 109 4.06 5.05 -11.10
CA GLY A 109 5.03 6.13 -11.07
C GLY A 109 5.18 6.72 -12.48
N MET A 110 5.44 8.03 -12.56
CA MET A 110 5.82 8.70 -13.80
C MET A 110 7.13 8.11 -14.34
N ASN A 111 7.08 6.93 -14.98
CA ASN A 111 8.09 6.45 -15.90
C ASN A 111 7.68 6.85 -17.33
N ILE A 112 7.39 8.14 -17.51
CA ILE A 112 7.38 8.80 -18.81
C ILE A 112 8.31 10.02 -18.70
N ALA A 113 9.62 9.79 -18.60
CA ALA A 113 10.68 10.73 -19.01
C ALA A 113 12.06 10.16 -18.63
N GLY A 114 12.78 9.57 -19.58
CA GLY A 114 14.23 9.37 -19.43
C GLY A 114 14.85 8.22 -20.22
N GLY A 115 15.08 8.45 -21.52
CA GLY A 115 16.25 7.97 -22.28
C GLY A 115 16.40 6.46 -22.53
N HIS A 116 16.25 6.04 -23.80
CA HIS A 116 17.37 5.95 -24.74
C HIS A 116 16.84 5.84 -26.18
#